data_AF-A0A9W6ZP95-F1
#
_entry.id   AF-A0A9W6ZP95-F1
#
_cell.length_a   1.000
_cell.length_b   1.000
_cell.length_c   1.000
_cell.angle_alpha   90.00
_cell.angle_beta   90.00
_cell.angle_gamma   90.00
#
_symmetry.space_group_name_H-M   'P 1'
#
loop_
_entity.id
_entity.type
_entity.pdbx_description
1 polymer ?
#
loop_
_entity_poly.entity_id
_entity_poly.type
_entity_poly.pdbx_seq_one_letter_code
_entity_poly.pdbx_strand_id
1 'polypeptide(L)'
;MFARFQTKEEHSEFTDGLLKAMKMREEIAKLQVYQQMGFTTDQQIAAYETAKQDRLNSLNPNIQNNPNKRPISNISDPTDDSNMKYYNQLMGGETTTTTTSSSSTAQIGSETSLSTASSLVSPQESSLCAKLNLPPSAFLQLKTSLISEAVNKGFVKSGSVGKIGRVRVNVSEEQEKQVFEFCLTAGWINTN
;
A
#
# COMPACT_ATOMS: atom_id res chain seq x y z
N MET A 1 4.62 -14.53 34.25
CA MET A 1 4.17 -14.47 32.83
C MET A 1 2.86 -15.23 32.76
N PHE A 2 1.73 -14.56 32.53
CA PHE A 2 0.43 -15.23 32.43
C PHE A 2 0.06 -15.35 30.96
N ALA A 3 -0.20 -16.57 30.49
CA ALA A 3 -0.72 -16.80 29.15
C ALA A 3 -2.20 -16.37 29.13
N ARG A 4 -2.56 -15.50 28.19
CA ARG A 4 -3.93 -15.01 28.03
C ARG A 4 -4.68 -16.03 27.16
N PHE A 5 -5.51 -16.86 27.78
CA PHE A 5 -6.33 -17.83 27.05
C PHE A 5 -7.59 -17.14 26.51
N GLN A 6 -7.79 -17.20 25.19
CA GLN A 6 -9.04 -16.80 24.55
C GLN A 6 -10.10 -17.88 24.76
N THR A 7 -11.35 -17.48 24.85
CA THR A 7 -12.48 -18.41 24.78
C THR A 7 -12.55 -19.01 23.37
N LYS A 8 -13.16 -20.19 23.24
CA LYS A 8 -13.34 -20.86 21.93
C LYS A 8 -14.08 -19.96 20.93
N GLU A 9 -15.03 -19.18 21.43
CA GLU A 9 -15.84 -18.26 20.63
C GLU A 9 -14.98 -17.09 20.11
N GLU A 10 -14.23 -16.41 20.99
CA GLU A 10 -13.31 -15.34 20.61
C GLU A 10 -12.24 -15.80 19.61
N HIS A 11 -11.71 -17.02 19.79
CA HIS A 11 -10.75 -17.59 18.86
C HIS A 11 -11.37 -17.82 17.48
N SER A 12 -12.60 -18.36 17.41
CA SER A 12 -13.30 -18.57 16.15
C SER A 12 -13.55 -17.25 15.42
N GLU A 13 -14.09 -16.26 16.13
CA GLU A 13 -14.36 -14.93 15.58
C GLU A 13 -13.08 -14.26 15.08
N PHE A 14 -11.98 -14.40 15.81
CA PHE A 14 -10.67 -13.93 15.38
C PHE A 14 -10.20 -14.62 14.09
N THR A 15 -10.27 -15.95 14.01
CA THR A 15 -9.86 -16.68 12.81
C THR A 15 -10.74 -16.36 11.61
N ASP A 16 -12.04 -16.18 11.81
CA ASP A 16 -12.98 -15.80 10.76
C ASP A 16 -12.71 -14.37 10.27
N GLY A 17 -12.45 -13.45 11.20
CA GLY A 17 -12.02 -12.08 10.90
C GLY A 17 -10.70 -12.05 10.13
N LEU A 18 -9.74 -12.89 10.51
CA LEU A 18 -8.46 -13.02 9.83
C LEU A 18 -8.64 -13.55 8.40
N LEU A 19 -9.43 -14.62 8.23
CA LEU A 19 -9.72 -15.20 6.92
C LEU A 19 -10.44 -14.20 6.01
N LYS A 20 -11.40 -13.45 6.55
CA LYS A 20 -12.10 -12.39 5.82
C LYS A 20 -11.14 -11.28 5.41
N ALA A 21 -10.25 -10.86 6.31
CA ALA A 21 -9.23 -9.86 6.02
C ALA A 21 -8.26 -10.33 4.91
N MET A 22 -7.83 -11.60 4.95
CA MET A 22 -6.99 -12.18 3.90
C MET A 22 -7.69 -12.16 2.54
N LYS A 23 -8.95 -12.62 2.47
CA LYS A 23 -9.74 -12.61 1.23
C LYS A 23 -9.96 -11.20 0.67
N MET A 24 -10.23 -10.22 1.53
CA MET A 24 -10.37 -8.83 1.09
C MET A 24 -9.06 -8.28 0.52
N ARG A 25 -7.92 -8.59 1.13
CA ARG A 25 -6.61 -8.16 0.63
C ARG A 25 -6.28 -8.80 -0.72
N GLU A 26 -6.61 -10.08 -0.89
CA GLU A 26 -6.46 -10.79 -2.16
C GLU A 26 -7.29 -10.12 -3.27
N GLU A 27 -8.55 -9.80 -3.00
CA GLU A 27 -9.44 -9.16 -3.97
C GLU A 27 -8.97 -7.75 -4.34
N ILE A 28 -8.55 -6.95 -3.35
CA ILE A 28 -7.99 -5.62 -3.59
C ILE A 28 -6.75 -5.71 -4.49
N ALA A 29 -5.84 -6.63 -4.21
CA ALA A 29 -4.63 -6.82 -5.01
C ALA A 29 -4.97 -7.22 -6.45
N LYS A 30 -5.89 -8.16 -6.63
CA LYS A 30 -6.40 -8.58 -7.94
C LYS A 30 -6.95 -7.40 -8.74
N LEU A 31 -7.81 -6.59 -8.13
CA LEU A 31 -8.40 -5.42 -8.79
C LEU A 31 -7.35 -4.35 -9.12
N GLN A 32 -6.38 -4.11 -8.23
CA GLN A 32 -5.28 -3.18 -8.50
C GLN A 32 -4.45 -3.61 -9.71
N VAL A 33 -4.21 -4.92 -9.88
CA VAL A 33 -3.52 -5.45 -11.06
C VAL A 33 -4.33 -5.18 -12.33
N TYR A 34 -5.64 -5.39 -12.33
CA TYR A 34 -6.49 -5.07 -13.48
C TYR A 34 -6.47 -3.58 -13.82
N GLN A 35 -6.50 -2.71 -12.83
CA GLN A 35 -6.37 -1.27 -13.03
C GLN A 35 -5.01 -0.91 -13.65
N GLN A 36 -3.92 -1.53 -13.19
CA GLN A 36 -2.59 -1.35 -13.78
C GLN A 36 -2.52 -1.85 -15.23
N MET A 37 -3.26 -2.91 -15.57
CA MET A 37 -3.39 -3.42 -16.94
C MET A 37 -4.33 -2.57 -17.82
N GLY A 38 -4.99 -1.55 -17.25
CA GLY A 38 -5.92 -0.68 -17.96
C GLY A 38 -7.35 -1.22 -18.07
N PHE A 39 -7.68 -2.30 -17.36
CA PHE A 39 -9.05 -2.80 -17.25
C PHE A 39 -9.75 -2.11 -16.07
N THR A 40 -10.66 -1.20 -16.38
CA THR A 40 -11.37 -0.38 -15.38
C THR A 40 -12.86 -0.69 -15.29
N THR A 41 -13.39 -1.45 -16.25
CA THR A 41 -14.80 -1.85 -16.31
C THR A 41 -14.96 -3.34 -16.00
N ASP A 42 -15.98 -3.69 -15.22
CA ASP A 42 -16.28 -5.08 -14.85
C ASP A 42 -16.41 -6.02 -16.06
N GLN A 43 -17.01 -5.53 -17.16
CA GLN A 43 -17.14 -6.29 -18.40
C GLN A 43 -15.78 -6.63 -19.04
N GLN A 44 -14.81 -5.71 -18.98
CA GLN A 44 -13.47 -5.93 -19.53
C GLN A 44 -12.70 -6.96 -18.71
N ILE A 45 -12.81 -6.87 -17.38
CA ILE A 45 -12.21 -7.82 -16.45
C ILE A 45 -12.79 -9.23 -16.68
N ALA A 46 -14.12 -9.35 -16.78
CA ALA A 46 -14.80 -10.62 -17.04
C ALA A 46 -14.38 -11.25 -18.38
N ALA A 47 -14.26 -10.44 -19.45
CA ALA A 47 -13.78 -10.91 -20.74
C ALA A 47 -12.32 -11.39 -20.67
N TYR A 48 -11.45 -10.66 -19.96
CA TYR A 48 -10.06 -11.06 -19.74
C TYR A 48 -9.96 -12.37 -18.95
N GLU A 49 -10.75 -12.53 -17.88
CA GLU A 49 -10.78 -13.76 -17.09
C GLU A 49 -11.26 -14.95 -17.90
N THR A 50 -12.34 -14.79 -18.68
CA THR A 50 -12.87 -15.84 -19.55
C THR A 50 -11.81 -16.27 -20.57
N ALA A 51 -11.20 -15.32 -21.28
CA ALA A 51 -10.14 -15.61 -22.26
C ALA A 51 -8.90 -16.25 -21.62
N LYS A 52 -8.54 -15.86 -20.40
CA LYS A 52 -7.46 -16.47 -19.62
C LYS A 52 -7.80 -17.91 -19.23
N GLN A 53 -9.04 -18.18 -18.81
CA GLN A 53 -9.53 -19.50 -18.46
C GLN A 53 -9.59 -20.43 -19.66
N ASP A 54 -10.08 -19.95 -20.81
CA ASP A 54 -10.11 -20.71 -22.07
C ASP A 54 -8.70 -21.09 -22.53
N ARG A 55 -7.73 -20.20 -22.34
CA ARG A 55 -6.32 -20.49 -22.59
C ARG A 55 -5.82 -21.61 -21.67
N LEU A 56 -6.08 -21.53 -20.37
CA LEU A 56 -5.70 -22.59 -19.42
C LEU A 56 -6.35 -23.94 -19.76
N ASN A 57 -7.64 -23.94 -20.11
CA ASN A 57 -8.38 -25.14 -20.49
C ASN A 57 -7.85 -25.76 -21.79
N SER A 58 -7.52 -24.93 -22.79
CA SER A 58 -6.96 -25.40 -24.07
C SER A 58 -5.50 -25.88 -23.97
N LEU A 59 -4.75 -25.44 -22.95
CA LEU A 59 -3.42 -25.98 -22.65
C LEU A 59 -3.47 -27.38 -21.99
N ASN A 60 -4.63 -27.85 -21.52
CA ASN A 60 -4.78 -29.13 -20.84
C ASN A 60 -5.81 -30.08 -21.52
N PRO A 61 -5.63 -30.44 -22.81
CA PRO A 61 -6.65 -31.17 -23.56
C PRO A 61 -6.74 -32.68 -23.26
N ASN A 62 -6.02 -33.23 -22.26
CA ASN A 62 -5.75 -34.68 -22.20
C ASN A 62 -6.18 -35.45 -20.94
N ILE A 63 -7.28 -35.06 -20.28
CA ILE A 63 -7.90 -35.89 -19.21
C ILE A 63 -9.42 -36.03 -19.39
N GLN A 64 -9.89 -36.29 -20.61
CA GLN A 64 -11.33 -36.58 -20.78
C GLN A 64 -11.69 -37.89 -21.49
N ASN A 65 -10.75 -38.74 -21.92
CA ASN A 65 -11.13 -39.96 -22.68
C ASN A 65 -10.41 -41.26 -22.30
N ASN A 66 -10.01 -41.47 -21.04
CA ASN A 66 -9.48 -42.78 -20.64
C ASN A 66 -10.09 -43.30 -19.31
N PRO A 67 -11.05 -44.24 -19.34
CA PRO A 67 -11.68 -44.79 -18.14
C PRO A 67 -10.77 -45.72 -17.32
N ASN A 68 -9.49 -45.91 -17.68
CA ASN A 68 -8.62 -46.94 -17.10
C ASN A 68 -7.31 -46.44 -16.45
N LYS A 69 -7.18 -45.16 -16.05
CA LYS A 69 -6.02 -44.72 -15.24
C LYS A 69 -6.42 -44.46 -13.80
N ARG A 70 -5.90 -45.31 -12.90
CA ARG A 70 -5.91 -45.10 -11.44
C ARG A 70 -5.14 -43.81 -11.12
N PRO A 71 -5.57 -43.01 -10.12
CA PRO A 71 -4.88 -41.78 -9.79
C PRO A 71 -3.54 -42.12 -9.15
N ILE A 72 -2.45 -41.75 -9.83
CA ILE A 72 -1.14 -41.64 -9.18
C ILE A 72 -1.15 -40.31 -8.44
N SER A 73 -1.33 -40.36 -7.12
CA SER A 73 -1.21 -39.23 -6.21
C SER A 73 0.25 -38.85 -6.04
N ASN A 74 0.84 -38.24 -7.07
CA ASN A 74 2.13 -37.54 -7.01
C ASN A 74 2.13 -36.47 -8.11
N ILE A 75 1.28 -35.47 -7.94
CA ILE A 75 1.41 -34.18 -8.63
C ILE A 75 1.65 -33.19 -7.51
N SER A 76 2.90 -32.81 -7.34
CA SER A 76 3.21 -31.50 -6.78
C SER A 76 2.59 -30.51 -7.77
N ASP A 77 1.46 -29.91 -7.38
CA ASP A 77 0.83 -28.83 -8.12
C ASP A 77 1.88 -27.76 -8.44
N PRO A 78 2.13 -27.43 -9.73
CA PRO A 78 2.97 -26.29 -10.09
C PRO A 78 2.19 -24.97 -10.02
N THR A 79 1.04 -24.95 -9.35
CA THR A 79 0.14 -23.80 -9.27
C THR A 79 0.07 -23.23 -7.86
N ASP A 80 1.17 -22.65 -7.40
CA ASP A 80 1.07 -21.60 -6.36
C ASP A 80 2.31 -20.69 -6.26
N ASP A 81 3.48 -21.12 -6.77
CA ASP A 81 4.71 -20.32 -6.58
C ASP A 81 4.72 -19.01 -7.39
N SER A 82 4.12 -18.99 -8.58
CA SER A 82 4.08 -17.77 -9.41
C SER A 82 3.07 -16.72 -8.91
N ASN A 83 1.95 -17.15 -8.32
CA ASN A 83 0.96 -16.22 -7.77
C ASN A 83 1.44 -15.68 -6.40
N MET A 84 2.12 -16.52 -5.61
CA MET A 84 2.78 -16.09 -4.37
C MET A 84 3.96 -15.15 -4.60
N LYS A 85 4.74 -15.29 -5.67
CA LYS A 85 5.81 -14.34 -5.99
C LYS A 85 5.26 -12.95 -6.32
N TYR A 86 4.16 -12.87 -7.06
CA TYR A 86 3.52 -11.59 -7.37
C TYR A 86 2.91 -10.97 -6.11
N TYR A 87 2.29 -11.77 -5.24
CA TYR A 87 1.74 -11.33 -3.96
C TYR A 87 2.83 -10.82 -3.00
N ASN A 88 3.96 -11.53 -2.86
CA ASN A 88 5.08 -11.12 -2.01
C ASN A 88 5.81 -9.86 -2.54
N GLN A 89 5.87 -9.68 -3.87
CA GLN A 89 6.46 -8.50 -4.50
C GLN A 89 5.62 -7.23 -4.27
N LEU A 90 4.29 -7.34 -4.21
CA LEU A 90 3.40 -6.21 -3.94
C LEU A 90 3.21 -5.89 -2.44
N MET A 91 3.44 -6.86 -1.54
CA MET A 91 3.20 -6.71 -0.10
C MET A 91 4.45 -6.40 0.75
N GLY A 92 5.63 -6.16 0.14
CA GLY A 92 6.79 -5.60 0.86
C GLY A 92 7.43 -6.52 1.90
N GLY A 93 7.57 -7.81 1.59
CA GLY A 93 8.30 -8.76 2.44
C GLY A 93 9.82 -8.68 2.22
N GLU A 94 10.55 -8.11 3.18
CA GLU A 94 12.00 -8.17 3.26
C GLU A 94 12.45 -9.63 3.41
N THR A 95 13.00 -10.23 2.35
CA THR A 95 13.82 -11.45 2.46
C THR A 95 15.14 -11.22 1.77
N THR A 96 16.19 -11.38 2.57
CA THR A 96 17.60 -11.24 2.23
C THR A 96 18.05 -12.38 1.33
N THR A 97 18.30 -12.12 0.05
CA THR A 97 19.26 -12.90 -0.74
C THR A 97 20.04 -12.01 -1.70
N THR A 98 21.29 -11.78 -1.32
CA THR A 98 22.42 -11.32 -2.13
C THR A 98 22.50 -12.03 -3.47
N THR A 99 22.38 -11.35 -4.61
CA THR A 99 23.39 -11.35 -5.71
C THR A 99 23.04 -10.34 -6.80
N THR A 100 23.89 -9.31 -6.93
CA THR A 100 24.41 -8.69 -8.16
C THR A 100 23.58 -8.80 -9.46
N SER A 101 23.13 -7.67 -10.02
CA SER A 101 23.79 -7.00 -11.16
C SER A 101 22.93 -5.88 -11.80
N SER A 102 23.57 -4.71 -11.92
CA SER A 102 23.50 -3.74 -13.03
C SER A 102 22.18 -3.15 -13.54
N SER A 103 22.03 -1.85 -13.28
CA SER A 103 21.67 -0.76 -14.21
C SER A 103 20.37 -0.85 -15.01
N SER A 104 19.44 0.07 -14.73
CA SER A 104 19.26 1.26 -15.59
C SER A 104 18.23 2.24 -15.01
N THR A 105 18.58 3.51 -15.18
CA THR A 105 17.87 4.72 -14.82
C THR A 105 16.55 4.84 -15.58
N ALA A 106 15.44 5.02 -14.87
CA ALA A 106 14.24 5.64 -15.43
C ALA A 106 13.46 6.34 -14.32
N GLN A 107 13.67 7.65 -14.22
CA GLN A 107 12.70 8.56 -13.64
C GLN A 107 11.45 8.55 -14.51
N ILE A 108 10.28 8.32 -13.90
CA ILE A 108 8.94 8.82 -14.23
C ILE A 108 8.18 8.64 -12.91
N GLY A 109 7.82 9.69 -12.17
CA GLY A 109 6.77 10.64 -12.53
C GLY A 109 5.61 10.45 -11.54
N SER A 110 5.79 10.98 -10.33
CA SER A 110 4.90 10.88 -9.18
C SER A 110 3.74 11.87 -9.27
N GLU A 111 2.73 11.64 -10.10
CA GLU A 111 1.54 12.52 -10.15
C GLU A 111 0.29 11.75 -10.57
N THR A 112 -0.37 11.00 -9.68
CA THR A 112 -1.80 10.62 -9.82
C THR A 112 -2.33 9.88 -8.58
N SER A 113 -2.22 10.45 -7.39
CA SER A 113 -3.09 10.03 -6.26
C SER A 113 -3.16 11.09 -5.15
N LEU A 114 -3.33 12.36 -5.52
CA LEU A 114 -3.38 13.47 -4.56
C LEU A 114 -4.68 14.28 -4.63
N SER A 115 -5.60 13.94 -5.54
CA SER A 115 -6.90 14.61 -5.67
C SER A 115 -7.86 14.26 -4.53
N THR A 116 -7.64 13.14 -3.83
CA THR A 116 -8.40 12.75 -2.62
C THR A 116 -7.88 13.37 -1.31
N ALA A 117 -6.78 14.14 -1.36
CA ALA A 117 -6.19 14.79 -0.18
C ALA A 117 -7.16 15.76 0.52
N SER A 118 -8.07 16.40 -0.22
CA SER A 118 -9.01 17.37 0.35
C SER A 118 -9.96 16.75 1.38
N SER A 119 -10.35 15.47 1.18
CA SER A 119 -11.23 14.74 2.10
C SER A 119 -10.50 14.15 3.32
N LEU A 120 -9.16 14.19 3.34
CA LEU A 120 -8.31 13.64 4.40
C LEU A 120 -7.79 14.71 5.38
N VAL A 121 -8.18 15.96 5.17
CA VAL A 121 -7.77 17.10 6.02
C VAL A 121 -8.84 17.32 7.10
N SER A 122 -8.45 17.23 8.37
CA SER A 122 -9.33 17.49 9.52
C SER A 122 -9.89 18.92 9.48
N PRO A 123 -11.07 19.23 10.05
CA PRO A 123 -11.63 20.59 10.06
C PRO A 123 -10.66 21.65 10.61
N GLN A 124 -9.83 21.27 11.58
CA GLN A 124 -8.80 22.15 12.15
C GLN A 124 -7.67 22.44 11.14
N GLU A 125 -7.22 21.42 10.42
CA GLU A 125 -6.19 21.54 9.38
C GLU A 125 -6.70 22.33 8.16
N SER A 126 -7.97 22.15 7.78
CA SER A 126 -8.60 22.90 6.69
C SER A 126 -8.67 24.39 7.03
N SER A 127 -8.95 24.73 8.31
CA SER A 127 -8.94 26.12 8.76
C SER A 127 -7.54 26.74 8.73
N LEU A 128 -6.50 25.94 9.01
CA LEU A 128 -5.11 26.39 8.94
C LEU A 128 -4.67 26.60 7.48
N CYS A 129 -5.01 25.68 6.58
CA CYS A 129 -4.75 25.81 5.15
C CYS A 129 -5.40 27.07 4.55
N ALA A 130 -6.66 27.36 4.94
CA ALA A 130 -7.37 28.55 4.52
C ALA A 130 -6.73 29.85 5.05
N LYS A 131 -6.27 29.87 6.30
CA LYS A 131 -5.57 31.02 6.90
C LYS A 131 -4.21 31.28 6.25
N LEU A 132 -3.49 30.22 5.92
CA LEU A 132 -2.15 30.28 5.34
C LEU A 132 -2.15 30.41 3.81
N ASN A 133 -3.32 30.36 3.17
CA ASN A 133 -3.49 30.27 1.71
C ASN A 133 -2.60 29.17 1.09
N LEU A 134 -2.52 28.03 1.79
CA LEU A 134 -1.70 26.89 1.44
C LEU A 134 -2.61 25.78 0.89
N PRO A 135 -2.31 25.17 -0.27
CA PRO A 135 -3.13 24.09 -0.77
C PRO A 135 -3.07 22.88 0.19
N PRO A 136 -4.19 22.17 0.45
CA PRO A 136 -4.21 21.03 1.37
C PRO A 136 -3.18 19.94 1.03
N SER A 137 -2.91 19.77 -0.26
CA SER A 137 -1.85 18.90 -0.80
C SER A 137 -0.45 19.26 -0.26
N ALA A 138 -0.09 20.54 -0.30
CA ALA A 138 1.19 21.03 0.20
C ALA A 138 1.31 20.89 1.73
N PHE A 139 0.22 21.18 2.44
CA PHE A 139 0.16 20.99 3.89
C PHE A 139 0.42 19.54 4.29
N LEU A 140 -0.22 18.57 3.62
CA LEU A 140 -0.03 17.16 3.93
C LEU A 140 1.40 16.70 3.65
N GLN A 141 2.00 17.11 2.53
CA GLN A 141 3.40 16.77 2.22
C GLN A 141 4.38 17.33 3.27
N LEU A 142 4.15 18.57 3.73
CA LEU A 142 4.93 19.20 4.77
C LEU A 142 4.75 18.46 6.11
N LYS A 143 3.50 18.18 6.50
CA LYS A 143 3.15 17.40 7.71
C LYS A 143 3.80 16.02 7.70
N THR A 144 3.67 15.24 6.62
CA THR A 144 4.27 13.90 6.53
C THR A 144 5.78 13.95 6.62
N SER A 145 6.40 14.99 6.03
CA SER A 145 7.85 15.16 6.09
C SER A 145 8.32 15.52 7.51
N LEU A 146 7.58 16.36 8.23
CA LEU A 146 7.87 16.73 9.62
C LEU A 146 7.72 15.54 10.57
N ILE A 147 6.62 14.78 10.44
CA ILE A 147 6.39 13.59 11.26
C ILE A 147 7.45 12.53 10.98
N SER A 148 7.78 12.29 9.70
CA SER A 148 8.83 11.35 9.33
C SER A 148 10.19 11.74 9.89
N GLU A 149 10.55 13.03 9.87
CA GLU A 149 11.79 13.50 10.48
C GLU A 149 11.75 13.33 12.02
N ALA A 150 10.63 13.64 12.65
CA ALA A 150 10.43 13.46 14.09
C ALA A 150 10.58 12.00 14.51
N VAL A 151 9.99 11.06 13.76
CA VAL A 151 10.11 9.61 14.00
C VAL A 151 11.57 9.16 13.85
N ASN A 152 12.28 9.67 12.85
CA ASN A 152 13.66 9.25 12.58
C ASN A 152 14.69 9.83 13.56
N LYS A 153 14.50 11.09 14.01
CA LYS A 153 15.46 11.79 14.88
C LYS A 153 15.04 11.86 16.34
N GLY A 154 13.79 11.54 16.67
CA GLY A 154 13.17 11.70 17.99
C GLY A 154 12.79 13.15 18.35
N PHE A 155 13.33 14.15 17.65
CA PHE A 155 13.03 15.57 17.84
C PHE A 155 13.14 16.34 16.51
N VAL A 156 12.39 17.43 16.37
CA VAL A 156 12.47 18.33 15.20
C VAL A 156 13.03 19.67 15.65
N LYS A 157 14.13 20.11 15.02
CA LYS A 157 14.71 21.44 15.24
C LYS A 157 14.00 22.48 14.37
N SER A 158 13.70 23.65 14.93
CA SER A 158 13.10 24.77 14.19
C SER A 158 13.87 25.11 12.89
N GLY A 159 15.21 25.00 12.88
CA GLY A 159 16.03 25.22 11.69
C GLY A 159 16.01 24.09 10.63
N SER A 160 15.48 22.91 10.95
CA SER A 160 15.26 21.81 9.99
C SER A 160 13.96 22.00 9.21
N VAL A 161 12.93 22.54 9.86
CA VAL A 161 11.59 22.79 9.29
C VAL A 161 11.72 23.60 8.01
N GLY A 162 12.49 24.70 8.07
CA GLY A 162 12.67 25.57 6.92
C GLY A 162 13.57 25.04 5.82
N LYS A 163 14.32 23.96 6.07
CA LYS A 163 15.02 23.23 5.01
C LYS A 163 14.06 22.24 4.33
N ILE A 164 13.15 21.65 5.09
CA ILE A 164 12.21 20.64 4.58
C ILE A 164 11.11 21.28 3.75
N GLY A 165 10.48 22.37 4.22
CA GLY A 165 9.41 23.01 3.47
C GLY A 165 9.91 23.70 2.19
N ARG A 166 11.11 24.29 2.20
CA ARG A 166 11.77 24.81 0.98
C ARG A 166 12.14 23.73 -0.03
N VAL A 167 12.74 22.61 0.41
CA VAL A 167 13.22 21.57 -0.51
C VAL A 167 12.06 20.75 -1.09
N ARG A 168 10.94 20.61 -0.38
CA ARG A 168 9.86 19.71 -0.79
C ARG A 168 8.59 20.39 -1.28
N VAL A 169 8.26 21.59 -0.81
CA VAL A 169 6.90 22.14 -0.96
C VAL A 169 6.88 23.62 -1.39
N ASN A 170 8.03 24.30 -1.48
CA ASN A 170 8.14 25.74 -1.82
C ASN A 170 7.23 26.63 -0.94
N VAL A 171 7.25 26.39 0.37
CA VAL A 171 6.40 27.07 1.34
C VAL A 171 7.16 28.27 1.93
N SER A 172 6.44 29.36 2.21
CA SER A 172 7.03 30.57 2.84
C SER A 172 7.44 30.29 4.28
N GLU A 173 8.48 30.97 4.77
CA GLU A 173 9.00 30.79 6.15
C GLU A 173 7.90 30.99 7.22
N GLU A 174 6.98 31.93 7.00
CA GLU A 174 5.83 32.17 7.88
C GLU A 174 4.83 31.00 7.90
N GLN A 175 4.58 30.38 6.74
CA GLN A 175 3.69 29.23 6.61
C GLN A 175 4.30 27.99 7.28
N GLU A 176 5.61 27.77 7.12
CA GLU A 176 6.35 26.69 7.78
C GLU A 176 6.30 26.81 9.30
N LYS A 177 6.50 28.02 9.84
CA LYS A 177 6.45 28.28 11.28
C LYS A 177 5.07 27.98 11.87
N GLN A 178 4.00 28.44 11.23
CA GLN A 178 2.65 28.18 11.72
C GLN A 178 2.25 26.69 11.64
N VAL A 179 2.69 25.97 10.61
CA VAL A 179 2.50 24.51 10.51
C VAL A 179 3.30 23.78 11.59
N PHE A 180 4.52 24.23 11.88
CA PHE A 180 5.35 23.66 12.94
C PHE A 180 4.74 23.85 14.34
N GLU A 181 4.32 25.07 14.67
CA GLU A 181 3.61 25.38 15.93
C GLU A 181 2.32 24.56 16.07
N PHE A 182 1.58 24.38 14.98
CA PHE A 182 0.40 23.52 14.96
C PHE A 182 0.76 22.06 15.23
N CYS A 183 1.82 21.53 14.62
CA CYS A 183 2.28 20.17 14.85
C CYS A 183 2.78 19.96 16.29
N LEU A 184 3.38 20.97 16.93
CA LEU A 184 3.74 20.95 18.35
C LEU A 184 2.51 20.94 19.25
N THR A 185 1.55 21.82 18.98
CA THR A 185 0.28 21.90 19.73
C THR A 185 -0.52 20.60 19.62
N ALA A 186 -0.48 19.96 18.45
CA ALA A 186 -1.12 18.67 18.20
C ALA A 186 -0.35 17.48 18.80
N GLY A 187 0.86 17.69 19.33
CA GLY A 187 1.71 16.64 19.92
C GLY A 187 2.28 15.66 18.91
N TRP A 188 2.34 16.01 17.62
CA TRP A 188 2.84 15.13 16.56
C TRP A 188 4.36 15.14 16.45
N ILE A 189 4.99 16.21 16.90
CA ILE A 189 6.43 16.40 16.90
C ILE A 189 6.87 16.91 18.27
N ASN A 190 8.08 16.53 18.69
CA ASN A 190 8.69 17.02 19.92
C ASN A 190 9.87 17.93 19.60
N THR A 191 10.01 19.01 20.35
CA THR A 191 11.22 19.85 20.37
C THR A 191 12.13 19.40 21.50
N ASN A 192 13.44 19.41 21.26
CA ASN A 192 14.48 19.27 22.29
C ASN A 192 14.87 20.66 22.79
#